data_AF-A0A3L7TYA1-F1
#
_entry.id   AF-A0A3L7TYA1-F1
#
_cell.length_a   1.000
_cell.length_b   1.000
_cell.length_c   1.000
_cell.angle_alpha   90.00
_cell.angle_beta   90.00
_cell.angle_gamma   90.00
#
_symmetry.space_group_name_H-M   'P 1'
#
loop_
_entity.id
_entity.type
_entity.pdbx_description
1 polymer ?
#
loop_
_entity_poly.entity_id
_entity_poly.type
_entity_poly.pdbx_seq_one_letter_code
_entity_poly.pdbx_strand_id
1 'polypeptide(L)'
;MITVEKNTGVEIALGGDNPLLGFVTIEKNEGHEESNHDKAVLYQKAVEFIKGEFADKDCRAFLMLVVDEIPARDVAEKLGISVYSVYIAKSRILKRLHDEFGELIDGETI
;
A
#
# COMPACT_ATOMS: atom_id res chain seq x y z
N MET A 1 2.26 46.42 -7.77
CA MET A 1 1.64 45.38 -6.92
C MET A 1 1.47 44.13 -7.76
N ILE A 2 2.49 43.26 -7.80
CA ILE A 2 2.39 41.86 -8.24
C ILE A 2 3.40 41.10 -7.37
N THR A 3 2.86 40.21 -6.54
CA THR A 3 3.59 39.36 -5.59
C THR A 3 4.22 38.21 -6.36
N VAL A 4 5.55 38.05 -6.24
CA VAL A 4 6.28 36.90 -6.78
C VAL A 4 6.38 35.87 -5.66
N GLU A 5 5.64 34.78 -5.78
CA GLU A 5 5.63 33.69 -4.82
C GLU A 5 6.98 32.97 -4.78
N LYS A 6 7.46 32.76 -3.56
CA LYS A 6 8.76 32.16 -3.27
C LYS A 6 8.68 30.66 -3.57
N ASN A 7 9.34 30.26 -4.64
CA ASN A 7 9.64 28.87 -4.97
C ASN A 7 10.58 28.28 -3.90
N THR A 8 10.03 27.63 -2.88
CA THR A 8 10.79 26.84 -1.91
C THR A 8 11.15 25.52 -2.56
N GLY A 9 12.23 25.52 -3.35
CA GLY A 9 12.93 24.31 -3.73
C GLY A 9 13.47 23.64 -2.46
N VAL A 10 13.01 22.43 -2.19
CA VAL A 10 13.57 21.59 -1.13
C VAL A 10 14.93 21.09 -1.61
N GLU A 11 16.01 21.56 -0.97
CA GLU A 11 17.33 20.94 -1.04
C GLU A 11 17.25 19.50 -0.57
N ILE A 12 17.52 18.55 -1.47
CA ILE A 12 17.82 17.18 -1.10
C ILE A 12 19.35 17.03 -0.97
N ALA A 13 19.85 17.11 0.27
CA ALA A 13 21.22 16.73 0.57
C ALA A 13 21.36 15.20 0.39
N LEU A 14 21.95 14.80 -0.74
CA LEU A 14 22.30 13.41 -1.05
C LEU A 14 23.56 13.05 -0.26
N GLY A 15 23.38 12.45 0.92
CA GLY A 15 24.44 11.78 1.67
C GLY A 15 23.94 10.41 2.10
N GLY A 16 24.37 9.36 1.40
CA GLY A 16 23.99 7.98 1.71
C GLY A 16 23.80 7.13 0.46
N ASP A 17 24.91 6.77 -0.18
CA ASP A 17 25.19 5.49 -0.81
C ASP A 17 24.13 4.39 -0.58
N ASN A 18 23.16 4.31 -1.48
CA ASN A 18 22.37 3.10 -1.72
C ASN A 18 22.16 2.96 -3.23
N PRO A 19 22.95 2.13 -3.92
CA PRO A 19 22.78 1.91 -5.34
C PRO A 19 21.79 0.78 -5.56
N LEU A 20 20.53 0.90 -5.12
CA LEU A 20 19.44 0.01 -5.51
C LEU A 20 18.09 0.71 -5.43
N LEU A 21 17.74 1.47 -6.45
CA LEU A 21 16.35 1.61 -6.86
C LEU A 21 16.31 2.02 -8.34
N GLY A 22 16.20 1.03 -9.21
CA GLY A 22 15.64 1.26 -10.53
C GLY A 22 14.23 1.79 -10.33
N PHE A 23 13.96 2.97 -10.88
CA PHE A 23 12.64 3.57 -10.93
C PHE A 23 11.65 2.56 -11.54
N VAL A 24 10.72 2.04 -10.75
CA VAL A 24 9.49 1.47 -11.30
C VAL A 24 8.45 2.58 -11.24
N THR A 25 8.24 3.21 -12.39
CA THR A 25 7.03 3.96 -12.68
C THR A 25 5.90 2.94 -12.75
N ILE A 26 5.07 2.85 -11.71
CA ILE A 26 3.79 2.14 -11.83
C ILE A 26 2.82 3.12 -12.46
N GLU A 27 2.54 2.87 -13.74
CA GLU A 27 1.54 3.61 -14.49
C GLU A 27 0.16 3.41 -13.86
N LYS A 28 -0.50 4.55 -13.66
CA LYS A 28 -1.88 4.67 -13.19
C LYS A 28 -2.80 3.97 -14.19
N ASN A 29 -3.30 2.78 -13.86
CA ASN A 29 -4.31 2.11 -14.67
C ASN A 29 -5.71 2.56 -14.21
N GLU A 30 -6.32 3.44 -14.98
CA GLU A 30 -7.71 3.86 -14.82
C GLU A 30 -8.64 2.82 -15.46
N GLY A 31 -9.43 2.12 -14.65
CA GLY A 31 -10.46 1.19 -15.14
C GLY A 31 -11.31 0.55 -14.04
N HIS A 32 -12.62 0.83 -14.08
CA HIS A 32 -13.75 0.19 -13.36
C HIS A 32 -14.01 0.59 -11.89
N GLU A 33 -14.86 1.59 -11.70
CA GLU A 33 -15.28 2.13 -10.39
C GLU A 33 -16.16 1.16 -9.57
N GLU A 34 -16.97 0.29 -10.19
CA GLU A 34 -17.75 -0.75 -9.48
C GLU A 34 -16.88 -1.93 -9.03
N SER A 35 -15.87 -2.30 -9.83
CA SER A 35 -15.01 -3.46 -9.53
C SER A 35 -14.07 -3.22 -8.35
N ASN A 36 -13.67 -1.97 -8.12
CA ASN A 36 -12.70 -1.64 -7.08
C ASN A 36 -13.36 -1.58 -5.68
N HIS A 37 -14.61 -1.14 -5.59
CA HIS A 37 -15.35 -1.09 -4.31
C HIS A 37 -15.62 -2.49 -3.75
N ASP A 38 -16.04 -3.43 -4.59
CA ASP A 38 -16.30 -4.81 -4.16
C ASP A 38 -15.03 -5.51 -3.67
N LYS A 39 -13.89 -5.27 -4.35
CA LYS A 39 -12.58 -5.76 -3.92
C LYS A 39 -12.13 -5.13 -2.60
N ALA A 40 -12.36 -3.83 -2.42
CA ALA A 40 -12.06 -3.13 -1.18
C ALA A 40 -12.81 -3.73 0.01
N VAL A 41 -14.12 -3.96 -0.14
CA VAL A 41 -14.96 -4.58 0.90
C VAL A 41 -14.51 -6.03 1.17
N LEU A 42 -14.15 -6.78 0.13
CA LEU A 42 -13.64 -8.15 0.28
C LEU A 42 -12.34 -8.17 1.10
N TYR A 43 -11.35 -7.32 0.77
CA TYR A 43 -10.10 -7.25 1.52
C TYR A 43 -10.30 -6.80 2.96
N GLN A 44 -11.17 -5.82 3.21
CA GLN A 44 -11.48 -5.39 4.58
C GLN A 44 -12.01 -6.55 5.42
N LYS A 45 -13.01 -7.27 4.91
CA LYS A 45 -13.58 -8.43 5.60
C LYS A 45 -12.56 -9.55 5.78
N ALA A 46 -11.81 -9.88 4.74
CA ALA A 46 -10.82 -10.96 4.79
C ALA A 46 -9.71 -10.64 5.82
N VAL A 47 -9.29 -9.38 5.91
CA VAL A 47 -8.32 -8.93 6.93
C VAL A 47 -8.89 -9.03 8.35
N GLU A 48 -10.20 -8.79 8.56
CA GLU A 48 -10.82 -8.99 9.88
C GLU A 48 -10.70 -10.43 10.37
N PHE A 49 -10.82 -11.42 9.48
CA PHE A 49 -10.67 -12.84 9.83
C PHE A 49 -9.25 -13.18 10.31
N ILE A 50 -8.23 -12.58 9.71
CA ILE A 50 -6.82 -12.85 10.03
C ILE A 50 -6.22 -11.83 11.01
N LYS A 51 -6.98 -10.83 11.47
CA LYS A 51 -6.48 -9.71 12.27
C LYS A 51 -5.78 -10.17 13.55
N GLY A 52 -6.19 -11.31 14.13
CA GLY A 52 -5.55 -11.89 15.31
C GLY A 52 -4.15 -12.47 15.08
N GLU A 53 -3.76 -12.69 13.82
CA GLU A 53 -2.46 -13.27 13.45
C GLU A 53 -1.38 -12.20 13.18
N PHE A 54 -1.77 -10.92 13.07
CA PHE A 54 -0.90 -9.81 12.69
C PHE A 54 -1.00 -8.66 13.69
N ALA A 55 0.03 -7.81 13.73
CA ALA A 55 -0.04 -6.58 14.50
C ALA A 55 -1.05 -5.61 13.86
N ASP A 56 -1.80 -4.86 14.68
CA ASP A 56 -2.80 -3.90 14.18
C ASP A 56 -2.20 -2.89 13.19
N LYS A 57 -0.96 -2.45 13.43
CA LYS A 57 -0.22 -1.56 12.51
C LYS A 57 0.05 -2.19 11.14
N ASP A 58 0.26 -3.50 11.07
CA ASP A 58 0.55 -4.21 9.82
C ASP A 58 -0.76 -4.39 9.01
N CYS A 59 -1.86 -4.73 9.69
CA CYS A 59 -3.20 -4.75 9.09
C CYS A 59 -3.60 -3.37 8.54
N ARG A 60 -3.38 -2.30 9.33
CA ARG A 60 -3.65 -0.93 8.91
C ARG A 60 -2.78 -0.51 7.73
N ALA A 61 -1.49 -0.83 7.77
CA ALA A 61 -0.58 -0.54 6.66
C ALA A 61 -1.03 -1.20 5.35
N PHE A 62 -1.48 -2.46 5.44
CA PHE A 62 -2.02 -3.18 4.29
C PHE A 62 -3.29 -2.55 3.74
N LEU A 63 -4.29 -2.25 4.58
CA LEU A 63 -5.55 -1.64 4.15
C LEU A 63 -5.31 -0.26 3.52
N MET A 64 -4.49 0.57 4.14
CA MET A 64 -4.15 1.88 3.58
C MET A 64 -3.46 1.78 2.21
N LEU A 65 -2.61 0.77 2.02
CA LEU A 65 -1.88 0.59 0.77
C LEU A 65 -2.73 -0.04 -0.35
N VAL A 66 -3.58 -1.00 -0.02
CA VAL A 66 -4.29 -1.85 -1.00
C VAL A 66 -5.73 -1.39 -1.22
N VAL A 67 -6.40 -0.91 -0.16
CA VAL A 67 -7.80 -0.48 -0.21
C VAL A 67 -7.90 1.03 -0.39
N ASP A 68 -7.14 1.81 0.38
CA ASP A 68 -7.17 3.28 0.26
C ASP A 68 -6.22 3.80 -0.84
N GLU A 69 -5.50 2.90 -1.52
CA GLU A 69 -4.52 3.20 -2.59
C GLU A 69 -3.46 4.25 -2.20
N ILE A 70 -3.16 4.37 -0.91
CA ILE A 70 -2.18 5.34 -0.38
C ILE A 70 -0.76 4.83 -0.67
N PRO A 71 0.14 5.68 -1.19
CA PRO A 71 1.53 5.29 -1.44
C PRO A 71 2.22 4.76 -0.18
N ALA A 72 3.03 3.71 -0.32
CA ALA A 72 3.70 3.06 0.81
C ALA A 72 4.56 4.02 1.66
N ARG A 73 5.10 5.08 1.05
CA ARG A 73 5.83 6.14 1.75
C ARG A 73 4.94 6.91 2.73
N ASP A 74 3.76 7.32 2.27
CA ASP A 74 2.82 8.12 3.05
C ASP A 74 2.16 7.26 4.14
N VAL A 75 1.92 5.97 3.86
CA VAL A 75 1.49 4.98 4.86
C VAL A 75 2.55 4.83 5.95
N ALA A 76 3.81 4.65 5.56
CA ALA A 76 4.93 4.49 6.48
C ALA A 76 5.08 5.72 7.39
N GLU A 77 5.01 6.93 6.83
CA GLU A 77 5.03 8.18 7.58
C GLU A 77 3.85 8.29 8.55
N LYS A 78 2.62 8.06 8.09
CA LYS A 78 1.41 8.12 8.93
C LYS A 78 1.42 7.13 10.09
N LEU A 79 2.01 5.95 9.91
CA LEU A 79 2.05 4.89 10.92
C LEU A 79 3.35 4.87 11.73
N GLY A 80 4.32 5.72 11.41
CA GLY A 80 5.62 5.75 12.11
C GLY A 80 6.44 4.46 11.94
N ILE A 81 6.34 3.82 10.78
CA ILE A 81 7.07 2.58 10.44
C ILE A 81 7.95 2.78 9.21
N SER A 82 8.80 1.81 8.89
CA SER A 82 9.60 1.87 7.66
C SER A 82 8.76 1.49 6.43
N VAL A 83 9.10 2.04 5.26
CA VAL A 83 8.51 1.63 3.97
C VAL A 83 8.71 0.12 3.72
N TYR A 84 9.86 -0.42 4.13
CA TYR A 84 10.11 -1.86 4.07
C TYR A 84 9.10 -2.67 4.90
N SER A 85 8.77 -2.19 6.11
CA SER A 85 7.76 -2.83 6.97
C SER A 85 6.38 -2.85 6.31
N VAL A 86 6.00 -1.79 5.58
CA VAL A 86 4.75 -1.74 4.82
C VAL A 86 4.70 -2.84 3.75
N TYR A 87 5.78 -3.02 2.99
CA TYR A 87 5.84 -4.09 1.98
C TYR A 87 5.87 -5.49 2.59
N ILE A 88 6.56 -5.68 3.71
CA ILE A 88 6.56 -6.97 4.43
C ILE A 88 5.16 -7.30 4.95
N ALA A 89 4.45 -6.33 5.53
CA ALA A 89 3.06 -6.50 5.95
C ALA A 89 2.20 -6.91 4.76
N LYS A 90 2.31 -6.22 3.61
CA LYS A 90 1.59 -6.55 2.38
C LYS A 90 1.82 -7.99 1.94
N SER A 91 3.09 -8.40 1.78
CA SER A 91 3.41 -9.74 1.28
C SER A 91 2.91 -10.84 2.20
N ARG A 92 3.03 -10.67 3.53
CA ARG A 92 2.60 -11.67 4.50
C ARG A 92 1.08 -11.80 4.57
N ILE A 93 0.39 -10.67 4.55
CA ILE A 93 -1.07 -10.64 4.58
C ILE A 93 -1.64 -11.22 3.29
N LEU A 94 -1.15 -10.82 2.11
CA LEU A 94 -1.60 -11.41 0.84
C LEU A 94 -1.37 -12.91 0.79
N LYS A 95 -0.20 -13.38 1.24
CA LYS A 95 0.08 -14.81 1.30
C LYS A 95 -0.91 -15.54 2.20
N ARG A 96 -1.17 -15.03 3.41
CA ARG A 96 -2.12 -15.66 4.33
C ARG A 96 -3.55 -15.63 3.80
N LEU A 97 -3.96 -14.53 3.18
CA LEU A 97 -5.26 -14.40 2.53
C LEU A 97 -5.41 -15.37 1.36
N HIS A 98 -4.37 -15.55 0.54
CA HIS A 98 -4.38 -16.55 -0.52
C HIS A 98 -4.40 -17.98 0.04
N ASP A 99 -3.64 -18.26 1.10
CA ASP A 99 -3.63 -19.59 1.73
C ASP A 99 -5.01 -19.95 2.35
N GLU A 100 -5.81 -18.97 2.76
CA GLU A 100 -7.15 -19.19 3.36
C GLU A 100 -8.32 -19.03 2.35
N PHE A 101 -8.20 -18.08 1.42
CA PHE A 101 -9.28 -17.63 0.54
C PHE A 101 -8.86 -17.56 -0.94
N GLY A 102 -7.74 -18.16 -1.34
CA GLY A 102 -7.19 -18.06 -2.70
C GLY A 102 -8.21 -18.37 -3.80
N GLU A 103 -8.99 -19.44 -3.64
CA GLU A 103 -10.07 -19.80 -4.59
C GLU A 103 -11.13 -18.70 -4.74
N LEU A 104 -11.40 -17.93 -3.68
CA LEU A 104 -12.38 -16.85 -3.67
C LEU A 104 -11.80 -15.51 -4.15
N ILE A 105 -10.51 -15.29 -3.95
CA ILE A 105 -9.80 -14.05 -4.27
C ILE A 105 -9.29 -14.05 -5.71
N ASP A 106 -8.78 -15.19 -6.19
CA ASP A 106 -8.18 -15.33 -7.52
C ASP A 106 -9.22 -15.61 -8.62
N GLY A 107 -10.44 -15.99 -8.23
CA GLY A 107 -11.56 -16.15 -9.15
C GLY A 107 -11.45 -17.36 -10.08
N GLU A 108 -10.64 -18.36 -9.75
CA GLU A 108 -10.63 -19.65 -10.47
C GLU A 108 -11.95 -20.39 -10.19
N THR A 109 -12.92 -20.14 -11.07
CA THR A 109 -14.17 -20.90 -11.16
C THR A 109 -13.85 -22.29 -11.71
N ILE A 110 -14.23 -23.33 -10.97
CA ILE A 110 -14.24 -24.73 -11.42
C ILE A 110 -15.20 -24.91 -12.61
#